data_AF-A0A7G8FRM1-F1
#
_entry.id   AF-A0A7G8FRM1-F1
#
_cell.length_a   1.000
_cell.length_b   1.000
_cell.length_c   1.000
_cell.angle_alpha   90.00
_cell.angle_beta   90.00
_cell.angle_gamma   90.00
#
_symmetry.space_group_name_H-M   'P 1'
#
loop_
_entity.id
_entity.type
_entity.pdbx_description
1 polymer ?
#
loop_
_entity_poly.entity_id
_entity_poly.type
_entity_poly.pdbx_seq_one_letter_code
_entity_poly.pdbx_strand_id
1 'polypeptide(L)'
;METLEQWRSQAPLDRIVMGNGTASEHWSEQLPADLQLTVVDERGTTLLARSRYWELWPPRGWRRLLPEGLRIPPCDLDAVAALVILESALNCRFQWPAPAPPHQNLALTVKL
;
A
#
# COMPACT_ATOMS: atom_id res chain seq x y z
N MET A 1 6.77 11.78 -12.77
CA MET A 1 7.21 13.15 -12.42
C MET A 1 6.07 14.16 -12.39
N GLU A 2 5.18 14.21 -13.39
CA GLU A 2 4.05 15.16 -13.42
C GLU A 2 3.18 15.18 -12.14
N THR A 3 2.81 14.01 -11.63
CA THR A 3 2.03 13.90 -10.38
C THR A 3 2.79 14.41 -9.15
N LEU A 4 4.11 14.21 -9.10
CA LEU A 4 4.93 14.70 -8.00
C LEU A 4 4.97 16.23 -7.99
N GLU A 5 5.18 16.85 -9.15
CA GLU A 5 5.14 18.31 -9.30
C GLU A 5 3.76 18.87 -8.94
N GLN A 6 2.70 18.19 -9.35
CA GLN A 6 1.33 18.55 -8.97
C GLN A 6 1.16 18.54 -7.45
N TRP A 7 1.62 17.50 -6.73
CA TRP A 7 1.54 17.46 -5.27
C TRP A 7 2.39 18.54 -4.61
N ARG A 8 3.61 18.79 -5.10
CA ARG A 8 4.48 19.88 -4.62
C ARG A 8 3.84 21.26 -4.76
N SER A 9 3.05 21.48 -5.80
CA SER A 9 2.35 22.77 -6.00
C SER A 9 1.18 22.98 -5.03
N GLN A 10 0.63 21.90 -4.45
CA GLN A 10 -0.51 21.97 -3.53
C GLN A 10 -0.06 22.12 -2.08
N ALA A 11 1.04 21.46 -1.71
CA ALA A 11 1.60 21.51 -0.37
C ALA A 11 3.12 21.20 -0.40
N PRO A 12 3.90 21.74 0.55
CA PRO A 12 5.29 21.31 0.71
C PRO A 12 5.33 19.81 1.03
N LEU A 13 6.22 19.09 0.35
CA LEU A 13 6.48 17.68 0.60
C LEU A 13 7.73 17.55 1.47
N ASP A 14 7.57 17.01 2.68
CA ASP A 14 8.69 16.86 3.62
C ASP A 14 9.60 15.69 3.28
N ARG A 15 9.02 14.56 2.82
CA ARG A 15 9.75 13.33 2.50
C ARG A 15 8.97 12.39 1.61
N ILE A 16 9.70 11.49 0.96
CA ILE A 16 9.17 10.34 0.23
C ILE A 16 9.60 9.08 0.98
N VAL A 17 8.65 8.19 1.24
CA VAL A 17 8.92 6.85 1.75
C VAL A 17 8.65 5.86 0.62
N MET A 18 9.63 5.01 0.34
CA MET A 18 9.54 3.97 -0.67
C MET A 18 10.06 2.68 -0.06
N GLY A 19 9.58 1.54 -0.51
CA GLY A 19 10.20 0.28 -0.11
C GLY A 19 11.29 -0.19 -1.09
N ASN A 20 12.13 -1.11 -0.63
CA ASN A 20 13.35 -1.56 -1.28
C ASN A 20 13.15 -2.55 -2.44
N GLY A 21 12.00 -2.53 -3.12
CA GLY A 21 11.74 -3.34 -4.29
C GLY A 21 12.70 -3.05 -5.45
N THR A 22 12.61 -3.83 -6.53
CA THR A 22 13.51 -3.75 -7.70
C THR A 22 13.47 -2.42 -8.44
N ALA A 23 12.45 -1.58 -8.23
CA ALA A 23 12.36 -0.24 -8.82
C ALA A 23 13.03 0.85 -7.95
N SER A 24 13.42 0.55 -6.71
CA SER A 24 13.91 1.56 -5.76
C SER A 24 15.17 2.29 -6.24
N GLU A 25 16.13 1.57 -6.81
CA GLU A 25 17.35 2.14 -7.41
C GLU A 25 17.01 3.11 -8.54
N HIS A 26 16.12 2.71 -9.45
CA HIS A 26 15.70 3.54 -10.58
C HIS A 26 15.02 4.85 -10.16
N TRP A 27 14.23 4.83 -9.09
CA TRP A 27 13.57 6.03 -8.57
C TRP A 27 14.51 6.91 -7.77
N SER A 28 15.50 6.34 -7.07
CA SER A 28 16.48 7.11 -6.32
C SER A 28 17.28 8.08 -7.20
N GLU A 29 17.49 7.74 -8.47
CA GLU A 29 18.19 8.57 -9.46
C GLU A 29 17.29 9.66 -10.10
N GLN A 30 15.97 9.43 -10.13
CA GLN A 30 15.02 10.34 -10.80
C GLN A 30 14.33 11.32 -9.86
N LEU A 31 14.29 11.00 -8.57
CA LEU A 31 13.69 11.88 -7.58
C LEU A 31 14.60 13.08 -7.32
N PRO A 32 14.03 14.29 -7.18
CA PRO A 32 14.82 15.48 -7.00
C PRO A 32 15.50 15.45 -5.62
N ALA A 33 16.79 15.81 -5.58
CA ALA A 33 17.67 15.60 -4.43
C ALA A 33 17.29 16.43 -3.19
N ASP A 34 16.39 17.39 -3.33
CA ASP A 34 15.86 18.20 -2.23
C ASP A 34 14.78 17.47 -1.42
N LEU A 35 14.22 16.37 -1.93
CA LEU A 35 13.30 15.51 -1.19
C LEU A 35 14.06 14.40 -0.47
N GLN A 36 13.83 14.29 0.84
CA GLN A 36 14.36 13.18 1.62
C GLN A 36 13.67 11.87 1.22
N LEU A 37 14.39 11.02 0.48
CA LEU A 37 13.95 9.66 0.18
C LEU A 37 14.37 8.72 1.30
N THR A 38 13.40 8.05 1.92
CA THR A 38 13.63 6.97 2.88
C THR A 38 13.24 5.64 2.24
N VAL A 39 14.20 4.75 2.06
CA VAL A 39 13.98 3.39 1.56
C VAL A 39 13.82 2.43 2.75
N VAL A 40 12.73 1.67 2.77
CA VAL A 40 12.39 0.73 3.86
C VAL A 40 12.41 -0.71 3.35
N ASP A 41 12.79 -1.68 4.18
CA ASP A 41 12.74 -3.09 3.80
C ASP A 41 11.28 -3.59 3.68
N GLU A 42 10.86 -4.06 2.51
CA GLU A 42 9.50 -4.54 2.24
C GLU A 42 9.28 -6.01 2.58
N ARG A 43 10.29 -6.71 3.11
CA ARG A 43 10.16 -8.13 3.46
C ARG A 43 9.00 -8.35 4.44
N GLY A 44 8.01 -9.12 3.98
CA GLY A 44 6.83 -9.44 4.78
C GLY A 44 5.72 -8.38 4.74
N THR A 45 5.89 -7.27 3.99
CA THR A 45 4.86 -6.24 3.86
C THR A 45 3.56 -6.80 3.31
N THR A 46 3.57 -7.81 2.44
CA THR A 46 2.35 -8.46 1.95
C THR A 46 1.52 -9.09 3.07
N LEU A 47 2.16 -9.73 4.06
CA LEU A 47 1.45 -10.33 5.20
C LEU A 47 0.88 -9.26 6.11
N LEU A 48 1.66 -8.21 6.39
CA LEU A 48 1.22 -7.07 7.19
C LEU A 48 0.08 -6.31 6.50
N ALA A 49 0.17 -6.09 5.19
CA ALA A 49 -0.86 -5.47 4.38
C ALA A 49 -2.16 -6.27 4.39
N ARG A 50 -2.07 -7.60 4.35
CA ARG A 50 -3.25 -8.47 4.46
C ARG A 50 -3.95 -8.31 5.82
N SER A 51 -3.20 -8.31 6.93
CA SER A 51 -3.78 -8.08 8.25
C SER A 51 -4.37 -6.67 8.34
N ARG A 52 -3.63 -5.65 7.87
CA ARG A 52 -4.08 -4.26 7.86
C ARG A 52 -5.35 -4.06 7.01
N TYR A 53 -5.48 -4.76 5.89
CA TYR A 53 -6.70 -4.75 5.08
C TYR A 53 -7.93 -5.17 5.90
N TRP A 54 -7.82 -6.25 6.67
CA TRP A 54 -8.95 -6.73 7.49
C TRP A 54 -9.22 -5.87 8.72
N GLU A 55 -8.24 -5.10 9.20
CA GLU A 55 -8.45 -4.06 10.22
C GLU A 55 -9.24 -2.86 9.66
N LEU A 56 -8.89 -2.40 8.45
CA LEU A 56 -9.57 -1.29 7.78
C LEU A 56 -10.99 -1.69 7.34
N TRP A 57 -11.14 -2.92 6.83
CA TRP A 57 -12.40 -3.45 6.32
C TRP A 57 -12.69 -4.84 6.87
N PRO A 58 -13.31 -4.94 8.05
CA PRO A 58 -13.61 -6.22 8.68
C PRO A 58 -14.40 -7.18 7.78
N PRO A 59 -14.13 -8.51 7.85
CA PRO A 59 -14.77 -9.49 6.99
C PRO A 59 -16.28 -9.54 7.23
N ARG A 60 -17.04 -9.61 6.13
CA ARG A 60 -18.51 -9.67 6.13
C ARG A 60 -19.02 -11.02 5.61
N GLY A 61 -20.22 -11.40 6.01
CA GLY A 61 -20.89 -12.63 5.56
C GLY A 61 -20.13 -13.90 5.94
N TRP A 62 -20.04 -14.85 5.00
CA TRP A 62 -19.41 -16.15 5.21
C TRP A 62 -17.90 -16.06 5.54
N ARG A 63 -17.21 -15.00 5.09
CA ARG A 63 -15.78 -14.79 5.39
C ARG A 63 -15.49 -14.59 6.88
N ARG A 64 -16.50 -14.22 7.68
CA ARG A 64 -16.38 -14.14 9.14
C ARG A 64 -16.14 -15.50 9.79
N LEU A 65 -16.58 -16.58 9.15
CA LEU A 65 -16.40 -17.95 9.63
C LEU A 65 -15.00 -18.51 9.31
N LEU A 66 -14.27 -17.89 8.39
CA LEU A 66 -12.90 -18.29 8.07
C LEU A 66 -11.92 -17.80 9.16
N PRO A 67 -10.97 -18.64 9.58
CA PRO A 67 -9.78 -18.19 10.32
C PRO A 67 -9.01 -17.11 9.56
N GLU A 68 -8.41 -16.16 10.28
CA GLU A 68 -7.75 -14.98 9.68
C GLU A 68 -6.71 -15.35 8.60
N GLY A 69 -5.86 -16.35 8.88
CA GLY A 69 -4.83 -16.80 7.93
C GLY A 69 -5.36 -17.32 6.60
N LEU A 70 -6.64 -17.73 6.54
CA LEU A 70 -7.33 -18.22 5.34
C LEU A 70 -8.15 -17.14 4.63
N ARG A 71 -8.24 -15.93 5.19
CA ARG A 71 -8.98 -14.83 4.58
C ARG A 71 -8.14 -14.16 3.51
N ILE A 72 -8.51 -14.39 2.25
CA ILE A 72 -7.88 -13.76 1.09
C ILE A 72 -8.59 -12.43 0.80
N PRO A 73 -7.87 -11.29 0.81
CA PRO A 73 -8.42 -10.00 0.41
C PRO A 73 -8.94 -10.07 -1.03
N PRO A 74 -10.14 -9.52 -1.32
CA PRO A 74 -10.74 -9.54 -2.64
C PRO A 74 -10.23 -8.44 -3.58
N CYS A 75 -9.08 -7.84 -3.31
CA CYS A 75 -8.47 -6.77 -4.11
C CYS A 75 -6.95 -6.84 -3.99
N ASP A 76 -6.27 -6.04 -4.82
CA ASP A 76 -4.83 -5.82 -4.66
C ASP A 76 -4.50 -5.23 -3.29
N LEU A 77 -3.33 -5.60 -2.77
CA LEU A 77 -2.80 -5.12 -1.51
C LEU A 77 -1.78 -4.00 -1.70
N ASP A 78 -1.36 -3.66 -2.92
CA ASP A 78 -0.30 -2.66 -3.18
C ASP A 78 -0.51 -1.34 -2.44
N ALA A 79 -1.72 -0.78 -2.49
CA ALA A 79 -2.02 0.48 -1.81
C ALA A 79 -2.03 0.35 -0.27
N VAL A 80 -2.43 -0.81 0.25
CA VAL A 80 -2.38 -1.12 1.69
C VAL A 80 -0.95 -1.40 2.12
N ALA A 81 -0.13 -2.02 1.28
CA ALA A 81 1.28 -2.25 1.49
C ALA A 81 2.03 -0.91 1.58
N ALA A 82 1.76 0.03 0.66
CA ALA A 82 2.28 1.39 0.72
C ALA A 82 1.88 2.10 2.03
N LEU A 83 0.62 1.95 2.47
CA LEU A 83 0.18 2.46 3.76
C LEU A 83 0.95 1.83 4.93
N VAL A 84 1.12 0.51 4.95
CA VAL A 84 1.86 -0.19 6.02
C VAL A 84 3.31 0.27 6.10
N ILE A 85 3.97 0.46 4.95
CA ILE A 85 5.34 1.00 4.88
C ILE A 85 5.38 2.40 5.50
N LEU A 86 4.43 3.27 5.14
CA LEU A 86 4.33 4.62 5.68
C LEU A 86 4.08 4.63 7.18
N GLU A 87 3.15 3.81 7.67
CA GLU A 87 2.83 3.64 9.10
C GLU A 87 4.05 3.14 9.87
N SER A 88 4.80 2.19 9.31
CA SER A 88 6.04 1.67 9.92
C SER A 88 7.14 2.72 9.96
N ALA A 89 7.32 3.50 8.88
CA ALA A 89 8.35 4.53 8.80
C ALA A 89 8.08 5.71 9.75
N LEU A 90 6.81 6.06 9.95
CA LEU A 90 6.39 7.17 10.81
C LEU A 90 6.01 6.74 12.23
N ASN A 91 6.01 5.43 12.50
CA ASN A 91 5.59 4.84 13.76
C ASN A 91 4.22 5.33 14.23
N CYS A 92 3.26 5.42 13.32
CA CYS A 92 1.89 5.87 13.58
C CYS A 92 0.88 5.10 12.72
N ARG A 93 -0.42 5.21 13.03
CA ARG A 93 -1.50 4.62 12.24
C ARG A 93 -2.27 5.70 11.52
N PHE A 94 -2.54 5.50 10.24
CA PHE A 94 -3.40 6.39 9.47
C PHE A 94 -4.80 5.81 9.33
N GLN A 95 -5.76 6.71 9.10
CA GLN A 95 -7.08 6.35 8.65
C GLN A 95 -7.09 6.32 7.13
N TRP A 96 -7.80 5.35 6.57
CA TRP A 96 -7.99 5.28 5.13
C TRP A 96 -9.13 6.22 4.71
N PRO A 97 -8.87 7.23 3.85
CA PRO A 97 -9.93 8.07 3.31
C PRO A 97 -10.65 7.30 2.18
N ALA A 98 -11.99 7.25 2.22
CA ALA A 98 -12.89 6.62 1.22
C ALA A 98 -13.17 5.10 1.42
N PRO A 99 -14.18 4.51 0.73
CA PRO A 99 -14.62 3.15 1.01
C PRO A 99 -13.58 2.12 0.56
N ALA A 100 -13.80 0.85 0.94
CA ALA A 100 -12.90 -0.24 0.57
C ALA A 100 -12.58 -0.23 -0.93
N PRO A 101 -11.32 -0.49 -1.32
CA PRO A 101 -10.97 -0.64 -2.73
C PRO A 101 -11.90 -1.67 -3.38
N PRO A 102 -12.33 -1.42 -4.63
CA PRO A 102 -13.32 -2.24 -5.29
C PRO A 102 -12.86 -3.70 -5.34
N HIS A 103 -13.81 -4.62 -5.16
CA HIS A 103 -13.54 -6.04 -5.32
C HIS A 103 -13.03 -6.28 -6.74
N GLN A 104 -11.81 -6.80 -6.86
CA GLN A 104 -11.40 -7.42 -8.11
C GLN A 104 -12.19 -8.72 -8.22
N ASN A 105 -13.03 -8.82 -9.26
CA ASN A 105 -13.63 -10.11 -9.61
C ASN A 105 -12.49 -11.06 -9.99
N LEU A 106 -12.07 -11.91 -9.06
CA LEU A 106 -11.18 -13.05 -9.31
C LEU A 106 -11.85 -14.14 -10.19
N ALA A 107 -13.08 -13.90 -10.63
CA ALA A 107 -13.75 -14.71 -11.64
C ALA A 107 -13.60 -14.04 -13.02
N LEU A 108 -13.10 -14.82 -13.98
CA LEU A 108 -12.99 -14.56 -15.44
C LEU A 108 -11.63 -14.07 -15.96
N THR A 109 -10.57 -14.88 -15.77
CA THR A 109 -9.66 -15.21 -16.89
C THR A 109 -9.14 -16.63 -16.69
N VAL A 110 -10.02 -17.61 -16.89
CA VAL A 110 -9.59 -18.88 -17.48
C VAL A 110 -10.01 -18.74 -18.95
N LYS A 111 -9.09 -18.27 -19.80
CA LYS A 111 -9.22 -18.50 -21.23
C LYS A 111 -8.90 -19.99 -21.43
N LEU A 112 -9.92 -20.80 -21.64
CA LEU A 112 -9.77 -22.08 -22.34
C LEU A 112 -9.53 -21.80 -23.83
#